data_AF-A0A2R6EY88-F1
#
_entry.id   AF-A0A2R6EY88-F1
#
_cell.length_a   1.000
_cell.length_b   1.000
_cell.length_c   1.000
_cell.angle_alpha   90.00
_cell.angle_beta   90.00
_cell.angle_gamma   90.00
#
_symmetry.space_group_name_H-M   'P 1'
#
loop_
_entity.id
_entity.type
_entity.pdbx_description
1 polymer ?
#
loop_
_entity_poly.entity_id
_entity_poly.type
_entity_poly.pdbx_seq_one_letter_code
_entity_poly.pdbx_strand_id
1 'polypeptide(L)'
;MADGSEGVSEDSPGLSTDRGRLRRAFRDRDAFEHLLDRTVANSRFTIAVVFPITGAALLLASAEGLLPDPLAFDPYLVLFGVAVMRLPLISGLAPLIDRRAAGALSALVAYSYVIEYVGATTGVPYGEFSYDVPLGPMLFDTIPVGLPVFFIPLALNSYLLCLLLLGDRADLAALRIPVVAATVVALDVVLDPAAVALGFWSFAGSGFYGVPLSNYAGWVLSAVVAAVL
;
A
#
# COMPACT_ATOMS: atom_id res chain seq x y z
N MET A 1 55.90 25.10 30.34
CA MET A 1 56.04 24.20 29.18
C MET A 1 54.66 23.63 28.93
N ALA A 2 54.05 23.98 27.79
CA ALA A 2 52.76 23.51 27.30
C ALA A 2 52.72 21.96 27.29
N ASP A 3 51.58 21.26 27.32
CA ASP A 3 50.49 21.40 26.38
C ASP A 3 49.22 20.68 26.89
N GLY A 4 48.06 21.26 26.60
CA GLY A 4 46.75 20.81 27.04
C GLY A 4 46.21 19.69 26.16
N SER A 5 45.71 18.64 26.79
CA SER A 5 44.85 17.65 26.15
C SER A 5 43.46 18.25 25.96
N GLU A 6 43.25 18.97 24.86
CA GLU A 6 41.89 19.30 24.40
C GLU A 6 41.26 18.04 23.81
N GLY A 7 40.36 17.44 24.60
CA GLY A 7 39.41 16.46 24.10
C GLY A 7 38.47 17.15 23.12
N VAL A 8 38.61 16.84 21.84
CA VAL A 8 37.67 17.22 20.80
C VAL A 8 36.36 16.47 21.05
N SER A 9 35.42 17.12 21.74
CA SER A 9 34.02 16.73 21.74
C SER A 9 33.40 17.17 20.41
N GLU A 10 33.52 16.34 19.38
CA GLU A 10 32.76 16.46 18.13
C GLU A 10 31.28 16.09 18.37
N ASP A 11 30.58 16.98 19.08
CA ASP A 11 29.12 16.90 19.19
C ASP A 11 28.54 17.43 17.88
N SER A 12 28.42 16.53 16.89
CA SER A 12 27.93 16.81 15.54
C SER A 12 26.56 17.52 15.57
N PRO A 13 26.49 18.84 15.30
CA PRO A 13 25.28 19.64 15.55
C PRO A 13 24.10 19.24 14.66
N GLY A 14 24.35 18.56 13.54
CA GLY A 14 23.31 18.04 12.65
C GLY A 14 22.54 16.84 13.23
N LEU A 15 23.21 15.92 13.93
CA LEU A 15 22.61 14.67 14.43
C LEU A 15 21.71 14.90 15.65
N SER A 16 22.10 15.82 16.54
CA SER A 16 21.29 16.22 17.70
C SER A 16 20.01 16.95 17.28
N THR A 17 20.10 17.80 16.25
CA THR A 17 18.97 18.53 15.67
C THR A 17 17.96 17.61 14.99
N ASP A 18 18.42 16.56 14.30
CA ASP A 18 17.55 15.58 13.65
C ASP A 18 16.85 14.66 14.64
N ARG A 19 17.56 14.19 15.67
CA ARG A 19 16.95 13.45 16.79
C ARG A 19 15.92 14.29 17.54
N GLY A 20 16.20 15.58 17.74
CA GLY A 20 15.26 16.53 18.35
C GLY A 20 13.98 16.73 17.53
N ARG A 21 14.11 16.85 16.20
CA ARG A 21 12.97 16.96 15.28
C ARG A 21 12.13 15.69 15.24
N LEU A 22 12.75 14.51 15.17
CA LEU A 22 12.05 13.23 15.22
C LEU A 22 11.28 13.06 16.53
N ARG A 23 11.91 13.36 17.68
CA ARG A 23 11.25 13.29 18.99
C ARG A 23 10.02 14.20 19.09
N ARG A 24 10.06 15.38 18.46
CA ARG A 24 8.92 16.30 18.41
C ARG A 24 7.80 15.75 17.52
N ALA A 25 8.13 15.24 16.34
CA ALA A 25 7.15 14.62 15.44
C ALA A 25 6.40 13.47 16.11
N PHE A 26 7.05 12.65 16.94
CA PHE A 26 6.34 11.58 17.67
C PHE A 26 5.37 12.07 18.76
N ARG A 27 5.40 13.35 19.13
CA ARG A 27 4.54 13.92 20.19
C ARG A 27 3.50 14.92 19.69
N ASP A 28 3.71 15.45 18.49
CA ASP A 28 2.97 16.59 17.95
C ASP A 28 2.55 16.27 16.51
N ARG A 29 1.23 16.25 16.28
CA ARG A 29 0.61 15.86 15.00
C ARG A 29 1.06 16.80 13.88
N ASP A 30 1.07 18.11 14.13
CA ASP A 30 1.42 19.10 13.12
C ASP A 30 2.90 18.96 12.73
N ALA A 31 3.77 18.70 13.72
CA ALA A 31 5.19 18.45 13.49
C ALA A 31 5.43 17.15 12.70
N PHE A 32 4.62 16.12 12.93
CA PHE A 32 4.66 14.88 12.17
C PHE A 32 4.24 15.08 10.71
N GLU A 33 3.11 15.76 10.49
CA GLU A 33 2.58 16.04 9.16
C GLU A 33 3.58 16.86 8.31
N HIS A 34 4.16 17.91 8.89
CA HIS A 34 5.20 18.70 8.21
C HIS A 34 6.48 17.90 7.93
N LEU A 35 6.88 16.99 8.81
CA LEU A 35 8.03 16.13 8.58
C LEU A 35 7.78 15.16 7.43
N LEU A 36 6.61 14.54 7.42
CA LEU A 36 6.19 13.59 6.38
C LEU A 36 6.11 14.28 5.02
N ASP A 37 5.40 15.42 4.93
CA ASP A 37 5.26 16.22 3.71
C ASP A 37 6.62 16.63 3.15
N ARG A 38 7.50 17.17 3.99
CA ARG A 38 8.86 17.52 3.58
C ARG A 38 9.66 16.31 3.08
N THR A 39 9.52 15.16 3.74
CA THR A 39 10.24 13.93 3.36
C THR A 39 9.78 13.43 1.99
N VAL A 40 8.47 13.40 1.77
CA VAL A 40 7.86 13.03 0.49
C VAL A 40 8.25 14.01 -0.61
N ALA A 41 8.14 15.31 -0.36
CA ALA A 41 8.48 16.35 -1.33
C ALA A 41 9.96 16.28 -1.76
N ASN A 42 10.88 16.08 -0.81
CA ASN A 42 12.30 15.93 -1.08
C ASN A 42 12.65 14.63 -1.81
N SER A 43 11.85 13.58 -1.61
CA SER A 43 12.12 12.24 -2.15
C SER A 43 11.20 11.86 -3.31
N ARG A 44 10.44 12.80 -3.88
CA ARG A 44 9.36 12.53 -4.85
C ARG A 44 9.82 11.72 -6.06
N PHE A 45 11.00 12.00 -6.59
CA PHE A 45 11.54 11.29 -7.75
C PHE A 45 11.92 9.86 -7.36
N THR A 46 12.57 9.68 -6.21
CA THR A 46 12.93 8.37 -5.68
C THR A 46 11.68 7.52 -5.46
N ILE A 47 10.67 8.07 -4.80
CA ILE A 47 9.40 7.37 -4.52
C ILE A 47 8.65 7.03 -5.81
N ALA A 48 8.54 7.96 -6.76
CA ALA A 48 7.71 7.79 -7.96
C ALA A 48 8.39 7.02 -9.09
N VAL A 49 9.73 6.95 -9.12
CA VAL A 49 10.48 6.37 -10.24
C VAL A 49 11.42 5.26 -9.77
N VAL A 50 12.30 5.56 -8.80
CA VAL A 50 13.34 4.60 -8.38
C VAL A 50 12.73 3.38 -7.71
N PHE A 51 11.80 3.56 -6.76
CA PHE A 51 11.15 2.44 -6.07
C PHE A 51 10.33 1.54 -7.01
N PRO A 52 9.44 2.06 -7.88
CA PRO A 52 8.71 1.23 -8.83
C PRO A 52 9.61 0.47 -9.80
N ILE A 53 10.62 1.12 -10.40
CA ILE A 53 11.53 0.47 -11.35
C ILE A 53 12.37 -0.60 -10.65
N THR A 54 12.90 -0.29 -9.46
CA THR A 54 13.68 -1.25 -8.67
C THR A 54 12.82 -2.44 -8.26
N GLY A 55 11.59 -2.18 -7.79
CA GLY A 55 10.64 -3.24 -7.45
C GLY A 55 10.33 -4.13 -8.64
N ALA A 56 9.97 -3.56 -9.79
CA ALA A 56 9.69 -4.32 -11.00
C ALA A 56 10.90 -5.15 -11.48
N ALA A 57 12.10 -4.56 -11.44
CA ALA A 57 13.33 -5.26 -11.78
C ALA A 57 13.63 -6.43 -10.83
N LEU A 58 13.45 -6.24 -9.52
CA LEU A 58 13.65 -7.30 -8.53
C LEU A 58 12.61 -8.42 -8.68
N LEU A 59 11.34 -8.09 -8.95
CA LEU A 59 10.30 -9.09 -9.19
C LEU A 59 10.58 -9.92 -10.44
N LEU A 60 10.95 -9.26 -11.55
CA LEU A 60 11.29 -9.96 -12.78
C LEU A 60 12.57 -10.81 -12.63
N ALA A 61 13.59 -10.27 -11.97
CA ALA A 61 14.82 -11.03 -11.69
C ALA A 61 14.56 -12.22 -10.74
N SER A 62 13.60 -12.10 -9.82
CA SER A 62 13.16 -13.23 -8.98
C SER A 62 12.47 -14.30 -9.83
N ALA A 63 11.56 -13.90 -10.72
CA ALA A 63 10.84 -14.82 -11.60
C ALA A 63 11.75 -15.56 -12.60
N GLU A 64 12.79 -14.88 -13.09
CA GLU A 64 13.79 -15.46 -14.00
C GLU A 64 14.90 -16.25 -13.27
N GLY A 65 14.84 -16.37 -11.93
CA GLY A 65 15.84 -17.09 -11.14
C GLY A 65 17.23 -16.44 -11.13
N LEU A 66 17.31 -15.13 -11.38
CA LEU A 66 18.56 -14.36 -11.41
C LEU A 66 19.01 -13.90 -10.03
N LEU A 67 18.11 -13.89 -9.05
CA LEU A 67 18.40 -13.52 -7.65
C LEU A 67 18.63 -14.76 -6.79
N PRO A 68 19.51 -14.68 -5.77
CA PRO A 68 19.66 -15.75 -4.80
C PRO A 68 18.40 -15.87 -3.93
N ASP A 69 18.12 -17.07 -3.41
CA ASP A 69 16.93 -17.39 -2.61
C ASP A 69 16.58 -16.37 -1.51
N PRO A 70 17.54 -15.78 -0.75
CA PRO A 70 17.21 -14.79 0.27
C PRO A 70 16.66 -13.46 -0.27
N LEU A 71 16.84 -13.18 -1.56
CA LEU A 71 16.39 -11.94 -2.22
C LEU A 71 15.24 -12.19 -3.19
N ALA A 72 15.14 -13.40 -3.73
CA ALA A 72 14.07 -13.78 -4.64
C ALA A 72 12.72 -13.69 -3.92
N PHE A 73 11.84 -12.81 -4.40
CA PHE A 73 10.52 -12.57 -3.82
C PHE A 73 10.54 -12.30 -2.30
N ASP A 74 11.57 -11.61 -1.79
CA ASP A 74 11.65 -11.33 -0.35
C ASP A 74 10.41 -10.53 0.13
N PRO A 75 9.63 -11.08 1.08
CA PRO A 75 8.34 -10.51 1.50
C PRO A 75 8.50 -9.12 2.14
N TYR A 76 9.61 -8.87 2.82
CA TYR A 76 9.85 -7.61 3.51
C TYR A 76 10.28 -6.52 2.54
N LEU A 77 11.06 -6.84 1.51
CA LEU A 77 11.42 -5.91 0.44
C LEU A 77 10.18 -5.50 -0.36
N VAL A 78 9.29 -6.45 -0.68
CA VAL A 78 8.01 -6.16 -1.35
C VAL A 78 7.16 -5.22 -0.48
N LEU A 79 6.93 -5.59 0.78
CA LEU A 79 6.11 -4.78 1.69
C LEU A 79 6.71 -3.39 1.92
N PHE A 80 8.03 -3.30 2.10
CA PHE A 80 8.73 -2.03 2.27
C PHE A 80 8.61 -1.14 1.03
N GLY A 81 8.87 -1.70 -0.16
CA GLY A 81 8.76 -0.99 -1.43
C GLY A 81 7.34 -0.44 -1.62
N VAL A 82 6.32 -1.26 -1.38
CA VAL A 82 4.92 -0.83 -1.46
C VAL A 82 4.64 0.26 -0.43
N ALA A 83 5.02 0.08 0.84
CA ALA A 83 4.80 1.08 1.89
C ALA A 83 5.41 2.44 1.53
N VAL A 84 6.64 2.47 0.99
CA VAL A 84 7.28 3.71 0.53
C VAL A 84 6.47 4.36 -0.60
N MET A 85 5.98 3.57 -1.56
CA MET A 85 5.13 4.07 -2.65
C MET A 85 3.78 4.61 -2.16
N ARG A 86 3.33 4.26 -0.94
CA ARG A 86 2.09 4.79 -0.34
C ARG A 86 2.28 6.10 0.41
N LEU A 87 3.50 6.50 0.72
CA LEU A 87 3.78 7.72 1.51
C LEU A 87 3.17 9.00 0.92
N PRO A 88 3.13 9.25 -0.41
CA PRO A 88 2.50 10.46 -0.94
C PRO A 88 1.01 10.54 -0.62
N LEU A 89 0.29 9.43 -0.71
CA LEU A 89 -1.13 9.36 -0.36
C LEU A 89 -1.33 9.64 1.14
N ILE A 90 -0.53 8.98 1.98
CA ILE A 90 -0.59 9.16 3.44
C ILE A 90 -0.28 10.62 3.80
N SER A 91 0.74 11.22 3.19
CA SER A 91 1.13 12.61 3.40
C SER A 91 0.02 13.59 2.99
N GLY A 92 -0.64 13.35 1.86
CA GLY A 92 -1.71 14.22 1.37
C GLY A 92 -3.00 14.09 2.20
N LEU A 93 -3.29 12.91 2.74
CA LEU A 93 -4.52 12.67 3.50
C LEU A 93 -4.37 12.88 5.00
N ALA A 94 -3.18 12.77 5.58
CA ALA A 94 -2.97 12.89 7.03
C ALA A 94 -3.60 14.15 7.65
N PRO A 95 -3.48 15.35 7.04
CA PRO A 95 -4.11 16.56 7.59
C PRO A 95 -5.65 16.53 7.56
N LEU A 96 -6.24 15.71 6.68
CA LEU A 96 -7.68 15.60 6.48
C LEU A 96 -8.34 14.56 7.40
N ILE A 97 -7.56 13.74 8.11
CA ILE A 97 -8.09 12.69 8.97
C ILE A 97 -8.65 13.29 10.26
N ASP A 98 -9.95 13.50 10.31
CA ASP A 98 -10.69 13.77 11.53
C ASP A 98 -11.13 12.46 12.23
N ARG A 99 -11.91 12.56 13.32
CA ARG A 99 -12.39 11.38 14.06
C ARG A 99 -13.32 10.49 13.22
N ARG A 100 -14.08 11.09 12.31
CA ARG A 100 -15.02 10.36 11.45
C ARG A 100 -14.25 9.61 10.36
N ALA A 101 -13.29 10.27 9.72
CA ALA A 101 -12.39 9.66 8.75
C ALA A 101 -11.56 8.54 9.38
N ALA A 102 -11.06 8.73 10.61
CA ALA A 102 -10.37 7.67 11.35
C ALA A 102 -11.28 6.47 11.62
N GLY A 103 -12.55 6.71 11.97
CA GLY A 103 -13.56 5.65 12.13
C GLY A 103 -13.84 4.90 10.83
N ALA A 104 -14.02 5.61 9.71
CA ALA A 104 -14.23 5.03 8.38
C ALA A 104 -13.02 4.21 7.92
N LEU A 105 -11.79 4.74 8.08
CA LEU A 105 -10.56 4.02 7.78
C LEU A 105 -10.42 2.76 8.64
N SER A 106 -10.75 2.83 9.92
CA SER A 106 -10.71 1.66 10.81
C SER A 106 -11.73 0.59 10.38
N ALA A 107 -12.93 1.00 9.96
CA ALA A 107 -13.94 0.12 9.42
C ALA A 107 -13.48 -0.52 8.09
N LEU A 108 -12.80 0.24 7.23
CA LEU A 108 -12.24 -0.25 5.98
C LEU A 108 -11.09 -1.25 6.19
N VAL A 109 -10.20 -0.99 7.17
CA VAL A 109 -9.17 -1.95 7.60
C VAL A 109 -9.83 -3.24 8.08
N ALA A 110 -10.80 -3.15 8.99
CA ALA A 110 -11.49 -4.33 9.52
C ALA A 110 -12.20 -5.11 8.41
N TYR A 111 -12.89 -4.40 7.50
CA TYR A 111 -13.52 -5.00 6.34
C TYR A 111 -12.50 -5.75 5.47
N SER A 112 -11.35 -5.13 5.16
CA SER A 112 -10.32 -5.77 4.31
C SER A 112 -9.86 -7.10 4.89
N TYR A 113 -9.57 -7.19 6.19
CA TYR A 113 -9.19 -8.47 6.79
C TYR A 113 -10.33 -9.49 6.80
N VAL A 114 -11.56 -9.05 7.07
CA VAL A 114 -12.72 -9.97 7.13
C VAL A 114 -13.02 -10.54 5.75
N ILE A 115 -13.11 -9.69 4.72
CA ILE A 115 -13.46 -10.13 3.37
C ILE A 115 -12.36 -11.00 2.77
N GLU A 116 -11.10 -10.66 3.03
CA GLU A 116 -9.95 -11.45 2.60
C GLU A 116 -9.91 -12.80 3.29
N TYR A 117 -10.17 -12.87 4.60
CA TYR A 117 -10.23 -14.13 5.33
C TYR A 117 -11.32 -15.04 4.81
N VAL A 118 -12.52 -14.48 4.60
CA VAL A 118 -13.64 -15.23 4.03
C VAL A 118 -13.28 -15.68 2.60
N GLY A 119 -12.69 -14.81 1.79
CA GLY A 119 -12.21 -15.12 0.44
C GLY A 119 -11.23 -16.28 0.40
N ALA A 120 -10.14 -16.18 1.16
CA ALA A 120 -9.08 -17.18 1.20
C ALA A 120 -9.52 -18.53 1.80
N THR A 121 -10.50 -18.53 2.71
CA THR A 121 -10.95 -19.76 3.38
C THR A 121 -12.17 -20.42 2.72
N THR A 122 -13.00 -19.67 2.00
CA THR A 122 -14.26 -20.16 1.42
C THR A 122 -14.32 -20.05 -0.10
N GLY A 123 -13.41 -19.31 -0.72
CA GLY A 123 -13.44 -18.97 -2.13
C GLY A 123 -14.49 -17.92 -2.52
N VAL A 124 -15.19 -17.32 -1.56
CA VAL A 124 -16.21 -16.27 -1.83
C VAL A 124 -15.76 -14.95 -1.20
N PRO A 125 -15.79 -13.81 -1.90
CA PRO A 125 -16.32 -13.62 -3.26
C PRO A 125 -15.29 -13.82 -4.38
N TYR A 126 -14.00 -13.94 -4.06
CA TYR A 126 -12.92 -13.80 -5.05
C TYR A 126 -12.68 -15.04 -5.92
N GLY A 127 -13.28 -16.17 -5.60
CA GLY A 127 -12.85 -17.49 -6.09
C GLY A 127 -11.87 -18.13 -5.11
N GLU A 128 -11.69 -19.44 -5.24
CA GLU A 128 -10.72 -20.18 -4.43
C GLU A 128 -9.31 -19.86 -4.90
N PHE A 129 -8.50 -19.26 -4.02
CA PHE A 129 -7.12 -18.86 -4.28
C PHE A 129 -6.20 -19.16 -3.09
N SER A 130 -4.91 -19.31 -3.37
CA SER A 130 -3.87 -19.45 -2.34
C SER A 130 -2.73 -18.48 -2.58
N TYR A 131 -2.20 -17.90 -1.50
CA TYR A 131 -0.93 -17.18 -1.54
C TYR A 131 0.21 -18.17 -1.68
N ASP A 132 0.90 -18.12 -2.81
CA ASP A 132 2.05 -18.98 -3.10
C ASP A 132 3.38 -18.29 -2.69
N VAL A 133 3.37 -16.96 -2.65
CA VAL A 133 4.46 -16.14 -2.11
C VAL A 133 3.92 -15.24 -0.99
N PRO A 134 4.56 -15.20 0.20
CA PRO A 134 4.13 -14.33 1.28
C PRO A 134 4.35 -12.86 0.93
N LEU A 135 3.43 -11.99 1.36
CA LEU A 135 3.48 -10.53 1.16
C LEU A 135 3.83 -9.79 2.46
N GLY A 136 4.77 -10.34 3.21
CA GLY A 136 5.13 -9.90 4.55
C GLY A 136 4.75 -10.92 5.62
N PRO A 137 4.72 -10.52 6.91
CA PRO A 137 4.20 -11.37 7.97
C PRO A 137 2.75 -11.79 7.69
N MET A 138 2.45 -13.09 7.83
CA MET A 138 1.12 -13.66 7.58
C MET A 138 0.37 -13.87 8.90
N LEU A 139 -0.91 -13.51 8.92
CA LEU A 139 -1.86 -13.77 9.99
C LEU A 139 -2.55 -15.12 9.72
N PHE A 140 -2.52 -16.02 10.72
CA PHE A 140 -3.04 -17.39 10.61
C PHE A 140 -2.49 -18.17 9.41
N ASP A 141 -1.26 -17.86 8.98
CA ASP A 141 -0.63 -18.40 7.77
C ASP A 141 -1.49 -18.23 6.49
N THR A 142 -2.46 -17.31 6.50
CA THR A 142 -3.47 -17.16 5.44
C THR A 142 -3.46 -15.77 4.81
N ILE A 143 -3.34 -14.69 5.62
CA ILE A 143 -3.52 -13.31 5.13
C ILE A 143 -2.33 -12.43 5.48
N PRO A 144 -1.80 -11.59 4.59
CA PRO A 144 -0.75 -10.67 4.95
C PRO A 144 -1.20 -9.64 6.00
N VAL A 145 -0.43 -9.46 7.07
CA VAL A 145 -0.61 -8.35 8.02
C VAL A 145 -0.54 -7.01 7.29
N GLY A 146 0.25 -6.93 6.23
CA GLY A 146 0.35 -5.76 5.35
C GLY A 146 -0.87 -5.48 4.48
N LEU A 147 -1.94 -6.30 4.49
CA LEU A 147 -3.12 -6.17 3.62
C LEU A 147 -3.64 -4.73 3.47
N PRO A 148 -3.80 -3.93 4.55
CA PRO A 148 -4.29 -2.55 4.42
C PRO A 148 -3.38 -1.65 3.57
N VAL A 149 -2.07 -1.91 3.54
CA VAL A 149 -1.09 -1.14 2.74
C VAL A 149 -1.24 -1.44 1.24
N PHE A 150 -1.73 -2.63 0.89
CA PHE A 150 -2.02 -3.02 -0.49
C PHE A 150 -3.39 -2.49 -0.94
N PHE A 151 -4.43 -2.77 -0.15
CA PHE A 151 -5.83 -2.53 -0.52
C PHE A 151 -6.29 -1.08 -0.36
N ILE A 152 -6.06 -0.45 0.79
CA ILE A 152 -6.66 0.86 1.09
C ILE A 152 -6.18 1.95 0.13
N PRO A 153 -4.88 2.05 -0.18
CA PRO A 153 -4.40 3.01 -1.18
C PRO A 153 -4.96 2.77 -2.57
N LEU A 154 -5.23 1.52 -2.95
CA LEU A 154 -5.85 1.19 -4.23
C LEU A 154 -7.26 1.78 -4.31
N ALA A 155 -8.08 1.54 -3.28
CA ALA A 155 -9.43 2.08 -3.20
C ALA A 155 -9.44 3.61 -3.10
N LEU A 156 -8.60 4.20 -2.23
CA LEU A 156 -8.54 5.65 -2.05
C LEU A 156 -8.04 6.38 -3.30
N ASN A 157 -6.99 5.90 -3.96
CA ASN A 157 -6.54 6.51 -5.22
C ASN A 157 -7.61 6.42 -6.31
N SER A 158 -8.35 5.32 -6.38
CA SER A 158 -9.48 5.17 -7.31
C SER A 158 -10.60 6.17 -7.00
N TYR A 159 -10.89 6.39 -5.72
CA TYR A 159 -11.84 7.40 -5.26
C TYR A 159 -11.37 8.82 -5.61
N LEU A 160 -10.11 9.16 -5.32
CA LEU A 160 -9.54 10.47 -5.62
C LEU A 160 -9.50 10.75 -7.13
N LEU A 161 -9.17 9.74 -7.95
CA LEU A 161 -9.25 9.86 -9.40
C LEU A 161 -10.69 10.09 -9.86
N CYS A 162 -11.66 9.39 -9.27
CA CYS A 162 -13.09 9.62 -9.52
C CYS A 162 -13.49 11.07 -9.21
N LEU A 163 -13.10 11.62 -8.05
CA LEU A 163 -13.35 13.03 -7.71
C LEU A 163 -12.73 13.98 -8.74
N LEU A 164 -11.50 13.72 -9.17
CA LEU A 164 -10.80 14.55 -10.15
C LEU A 164 -11.50 14.55 -11.52
N LEU A 165 -12.01 13.39 -11.96
CA LEU A 165 -12.65 13.24 -13.26
C LEU A 165 -14.08 13.78 -13.30
N LEU A 166 -14.84 13.63 -12.21
CA LEU A 166 -16.25 14.00 -12.15
C LEU A 166 -16.51 15.40 -11.58
N GLY A 167 -15.57 15.98 -10.83
CA GLY A 167 -15.74 17.24 -10.13
C GLY A 167 -17.00 17.22 -9.25
N ASP A 168 -17.82 18.26 -9.32
CA ASP A 168 -19.08 18.39 -8.58
C ASP A 168 -20.06 17.22 -8.80
N ARG A 169 -19.97 16.52 -9.94
CA ARG A 169 -20.83 15.35 -10.21
C ARG A 169 -20.52 14.16 -9.30
N ALA A 170 -19.35 14.14 -8.66
CA ALA A 170 -18.97 13.11 -7.71
C ALA A 170 -19.80 13.15 -6.41
N ASP A 171 -20.54 14.23 -6.15
CA ASP A 171 -21.49 14.29 -5.02
C ASP A 171 -22.65 13.30 -5.21
N LEU A 172 -22.98 12.97 -6.46
CA LEU A 172 -23.98 11.97 -6.79
C LEU A 172 -23.39 10.58 -6.60
N ALA A 173 -23.74 9.91 -5.50
CA ALA A 173 -23.31 8.55 -5.20
C ALA A 173 -23.58 7.55 -6.35
N ALA A 174 -24.67 7.75 -7.09
CA ALA A 174 -25.04 6.94 -8.26
C ALA A 174 -24.04 7.05 -9.43
N LEU A 175 -23.25 8.13 -9.51
CA LEU A 175 -22.16 8.27 -10.47
C LEU A 175 -20.82 7.90 -9.84
N ARG A 176 -20.58 8.35 -8.60
CA ARG A 176 -19.32 8.13 -7.89
C ARG A 176 -19.03 6.63 -7.69
N ILE A 177 -19.97 5.88 -7.11
CA ILE A 177 -19.74 4.49 -6.72
C ILE A 177 -19.42 3.62 -7.95
N PRO A 178 -20.18 3.65 -9.05
CA PRO A 178 -19.85 2.86 -10.24
C PRO A 178 -18.51 3.23 -10.86
N VAL A 179 -18.12 4.51 -10.86
CA VAL A 179 -16.83 4.94 -11.41
C VAL A 179 -15.66 4.50 -10.53
N VAL A 180 -15.80 4.58 -9.20
CA VAL A 180 -14.80 4.02 -8.28
C VAL A 180 -14.68 2.51 -8.47
N ALA A 181 -15.80 1.79 -8.51
CA ALA A 181 -15.81 0.34 -8.73
C ALA A 181 -15.17 -0.06 -10.06
N ALA A 182 -15.52 0.64 -11.15
CA ALA A 182 -14.91 0.41 -12.45
C ALA A 182 -13.41 0.68 -12.45
N THR A 183 -12.94 1.72 -11.73
CA THR A 183 -11.53 2.06 -11.63
C THR A 183 -10.75 1.00 -10.84
N VAL A 184 -11.29 0.55 -9.71
CA VAL A 184 -10.67 -0.52 -8.90
C VAL A 184 -10.57 -1.81 -9.71
N VAL A 185 -11.65 -2.22 -10.39
CA VAL A 185 -11.64 -3.43 -11.23
C VAL A 185 -10.73 -3.27 -12.43
N ALA A 186 -10.63 -2.08 -13.04
CA ALA A 186 -9.69 -1.85 -14.14
C ALA A 186 -8.22 -2.02 -13.70
N LEU A 187 -7.90 -1.61 -12.47
CA LEU A 187 -6.57 -1.86 -11.89
C LEU A 187 -6.36 -3.34 -11.59
N ASP A 188 -7.38 -4.02 -11.07
CA ASP A 188 -7.37 -5.44 -10.76
C ASP A 188 -7.13 -6.32 -12.01
N VAL A 189 -7.81 -6.00 -13.11
CA VAL A 189 -7.65 -6.66 -14.43
C VAL A 189 -6.21 -6.56 -14.96
N VAL A 190 -5.38 -5.65 -14.44
CA VAL A 190 -3.95 -5.56 -14.77
C VAL A 190 -3.10 -6.22 -13.68
N LEU A 191 -3.42 -5.99 -12.41
CA LEU A 191 -2.63 -6.42 -11.27
C LEU A 191 -2.69 -7.94 -11.07
N ASP A 192 -3.87 -8.53 -11.03
CA ASP A 192 -4.06 -9.94 -10.72
C ASP A 192 -3.46 -10.86 -11.78
N PRO A 193 -3.64 -10.62 -13.09
CA PRO A 193 -2.92 -11.35 -14.12
C PRO A 193 -1.40 -11.30 -13.98
N ALA A 194 -0.85 -10.14 -13.61
CA ALA A 194 0.59 -10.00 -13.41
C ALA A 194 1.07 -10.77 -12.17
N ALA A 195 0.29 -10.74 -11.09
CA ALA A 195 0.59 -11.47 -9.87
C ALA A 195 0.51 -12.99 -10.06
N VAL A 196 -0.50 -13.49 -10.78
CA VAL A 196 -0.61 -14.90 -11.18
C VAL A 196 0.57 -15.31 -12.07
N ALA A 197 0.95 -14.47 -13.05
CA ALA A 197 2.09 -14.75 -13.91
C ALA A 197 3.44 -14.78 -13.17
N LEU A 198 3.57 -13.98 -12.10
CA LEU A 198 4.75 -13.97 -11.21
C LEU A 198 4.68 -15.04 -10.10
N GLY A 199 3.57 -15.77 -9.98
CA GLY A 199 3.39 -16.82 -8.98
C GLY A 199 3.16 -16.31 -7.56
N PHE A 200 2.64 -15.09 -7.38
CA PHE A 200 2.29 -14.59 -6.04
C PHE A 200 1.10 -15.32 -5.43
N TRP A 201 0.13 -15.65 -6.28
CA TRP A 201 -1.02 -16.47 -5.92
C TRP A 201 -1.54 -17.20 -7.15
N SER A 202 -2.29 -18.26 -6.89
CA SER A 202 -2.95 -19.06 -7.91
C SER A 202 -4.42 -19.24 -7.55
N PHE A 203 -5.25 -19.38 -8.59
CA PHE A 203 -6.68 -19.65 -8.46
C PHE A 203 -6.97 -21.09 -8.90
N ALA A 204 -7.90 -21.77 -8.24
CA ALA A 204 -8.33 -23.12 -8.63
C ALA A 204 -9.14 -23.14 -9.95
N GLY A 205 -9.64 -22.00 -10.40
CA GLY A 205 -10.47 -21.87 -11.61
C GLY A 205 -9.71 -21.29 -12.82
N SER A 206 -10.27 -21.48 -14.01
CA SER A 206 -9.78 -20.83 -15.23
C SER A 206 -10.52 -19.51 -15.50
N GLY A 207 -9.81 -18.50 -16.00
CA GLY A 207 -10.42 -17.24 -16.42
C GLY A 207 -9.45 -16.35 -17.18
N PHE A 208 -9.65 -15.04 -17.11
CA PHE A 208 -8.81 -14.07 -17.81
C PHE A 208 -7.39 -14.10 -17.23
N TYR A 209 -6.43 -14.59 -18.01
CA TYR A 209 -5.04 -14.82 -17.57
C TYR A 209 -4.92 -15.61 -16.26
N GLY A 210 -5.79 -16.62 -16.07
CA GLY A 210 -5.79 -17.45 -14.86
C GLY A 210 -6.59 -16.88 -13.68
N VAL A 211 -7.22 -15.72 -13.84
CA VAL A 211 -8.05 -15.09 -12.82
C VAL A 211 -9.54 -15.33 -13.11
N PRO A 212 -10.31 -15.98 -12.21
CA PRO A 212 -11.72 -16.29 -12.44
C PRO A 212 -12.60 -15.03 -12.42
N LEU A 213 -13.73 -15.07 -13.13
CA LEU A 213 -14.66 -13.92 -13.17
C LEU A 213 -15.27 -13.56 -11.80
N SER A 214 -15.34 -14.53 -10.87
CA SER A 214 -15.73 -14.31 -9.49
C SER A 214 -14.83 -13.29 -8.79
N ASN A 215 -13.52 -13.29 -9.09
CA ASN A 215 -12.56 -12.35 -8.53
C ASN A 215 -12.96 -10.90 -8.81
N TYR A 216 -13.18 -10.58 -10.09
CA TYR A 216 -13.58 -9.25 -10.50
C TYR A 216 -14.93 -8.84 -9.89
N ALA A 217 -15.86 -9.78 -9.73
CA ALA A 217 -17.13 -9.52 -9.03
C ALA A 217 -16.91 -9.23 -7.52
N GLY A 218 -16.01 -9.94 -6.87
CA GLY A 218 -15.58 -9.67 -5.50
C GLY A 218 -14.89 -8.31 -5.35
N TRP A 219 -14.10 -7.90 -6.33
CA TRP A 219 -13.51 -6.55 -6.37
C TRP A 219 -14.55 -5.45 -6.59
N VAL A 220 -15.61 -5.68 -7.37
CA VAL A 220 -16.76 -4.76 -7.43
C VAL A 220 -17.37 -4.59 -6.04
N LEU A 221 -17.65 -5.69 -5.32
CA LEU A 221 -18.19 -5.63 -3.96
C LEU A 221 -17.28 -4.82 -3.03
N SER A 222 -15.99 -5.14 -3.05
CA SER A 222 -14.97 -4.48 -2.21
C SER A 222 -14.86 -2.99 -2.50
N ALA A 223 -14.90 -2.62 -3.77
CA ALA A 223 -14.85 -1.23 -4.20
C ALA A 223 -16.13 -0.46 -3.83
N VAL A 224 -17.30 -1.09 -3.93
CA VAL A 224 -18.57 -0.48 -3.50
C VAL A 224 -18.55 -0.23 -1.99
N VAL A 225 -18.16 -1.21 -1.18
CA VAL A 225 -18.05 -1.04 0.28
C VAL A 225 -17.06 0.07 0.60
N ALA A 226 -15.87 0.06 -0.03
CA ALA A 226 -14.86 1.08 0.18
C ALA A 226 -15.30 2.50 -0.25
N ALA A 227 -16.12 2.63 -1.29
CA ALA A 227 -16.63 3.92 -1.76
C ALA A 227 -17.79 4.48 -0.91
N VAL A 228 -18.45 3.60 -0.15
CA VAL A 228 -19.57 3.95 0.76
C VAL A 228 -19.06 4.35 2.15
N LEU A 229 -18.04 3.65 2.66
CA LEU A 229 -17.37 3.96 3.93
C LEU A 229 -16.60 5.28 3.85
#